data_AF-A0A936WD49-F1
#
_entry.id   AF-A0A936WD49-F1
#
_cell.length_a   1.000
_cell.length_b   1.000
_cell.length_c   1.000
_cell.angle_alpha   90.00
_cell.angle_beta   90.00
_cell.angle_gamma   90.00
#
_symmetry.space_group_name_H-M   'P 1'
#
loop_
_entity.id
_entity.type
_entity.pdbx_description
1 polymer ?
#
loop_
_entity_poly.entity_id
_entity_poly.type
_entity_poly.pdbx_seq_one_letter_code
_entity_poly.pdbx_strand_id
1 'polypeptide(L)'
;MKIREGIVKLRDLLKTLGGGVLPSLATDSKRLRNMAHAEPAFKLKIANLSLFVLYVNTTDMAQLKNQLDTRVNKTHNFFSNTPVALDLSAIANSSISPNFADLMSFMLGHGMHATGVIGGSTEQREAAVQSGLGLFPDTIVKPTVKTAPVPTAAPSITPNIEKTISQNCPNLD
;
A
#
# COMPACT_ATOMS: atom_id res chain seq x y z
N MET A 1 35.54 -84.84 -0.96
CA MET A 1 35.65 -84.49 -2.40
C MET A 1 34.59 -83.46 -2.77
N LYS A 2 34.67 -82.24 -2.22
CA LYS A 2 33.64 -81.18 -2.44
C LYS A 2 34.24 -79.81 -2.79
N ILE A 3 35.51 -79.83 -3.19
CA ILE A 3 36.24 -78.66 -3.74
C ILE A 3 35.99 -78.52 -5.27
N ARG A 4 35.36 -79.53 -5.91
CA ARG A 4 35.02 -79.51 -7.33
C ARG A 4 33.65 -78.89 -7.66
N GLU A 5 32.78 -78.63 -6.67
CA GLU A 5 31.49 -77.96 -6.89
C GLU A 5 31.57 -76.42 -6.86
N GLY A 6 32.61 -75.85 -6.24
CA GLY A 6 32.73 -74.38 -6.10
C GLY A 6 33.11 -73.65 -7.39
N ILE A 7 33.84 -74.31 -8.31
CA ILE A 7 34.35 -73.67 -9.53
C ILE A 7 33.32 -73.67 -10.67
N VAL A 8 32.40 -74.63 -10.68
CA VAL A 8 31.31 -74.69 -11.68
C VAL A 8 30.27 -73.60 -11.41
N LYS A 9 29.91 -73.39 -10.12
CA LYS A 9 28.91 -72.40 -9.73
C LYS A 9 29.32 -70.94 -10.00
N LEU A 10 30.63 -70.65 -10.01
CA LEU A 10 31.14 -69.31 -10.33
C LEU A 10 31.16 -69.04 -11.85
N ARG A 11 31.27 -70.09 -12.68
CA ARG A 11 31.26 -69.96 -14.14
C ARG A 11 29.85 -69.79 -14.71
N ASP A 12 28.83 -70.31 -14.02
CA ASP A 12 27.42 -70.08 -14.36
C ASP A 12 26.89 -68.72 -13.86
N LEU A 13 27.45 -68.19 -12.76
CA LEU A 13 27.11 -66.84 -12.27
C LEU A 13 27.63 -65.72 -13.20
N LEU A 14 28.78 -65.94 -13.85
CA LEU A 14 29.39 -64.98 -14.77
C LEU A 14 28.84 -65.03 -16.21
N LYS A 15 28.08 -66.08 -16.58
CA LYS A 15 27.36 -66.15 -17.87
C LYS A 15 25.94 -65.58 -17.83
N THR A 16 25.44 -65.25 -16.64
CA THR A 16 24.17 -64.53 -16.45
C THR A 16 24.39 -63.01 -16.43
N LEU A 17 25.49 -62.55 -17.03
CA LEU A 17 25.74 -61.18 -17.45
C LEU A 17 25.80 -61.17 -18.98
N GLY A 18 24.66 -61.03 -19.65
CA GLY A 18 24.66 -61.00 -21.12
C GLY A 18 23.27 -61.00 -21.74
N GLY A 19 22.53 -59.91 -21.59
CA GLY A 19 21.22 -59.74 -22.23
C GLY A 19 20.61 -58.37 -22.00
N GLY A 20 21.45 -57.32 -22.05
CA GLY A 20 20.99 -55.94 -21.92
C GLY A 20 20.23 -55.51 -23.16
N VAL A 21 18.91 -55.46 -23.07
CA VAL A 21 18.14 -54.39 -23.71
C VAL A 21 17.87 -53.38 -22.61
N LEU A 22 18.80 -52.45 -22.44
CA LEU A 22 18.54 -51.23 -21.69
C LEU A 22 17.33 -50.56 -22.36
N PRO A 23 16.24 -50.23 -21.64
CA PRO A 23 15.27 -49.31 -22.20
C PRO A 23 16.02 -48.02 -22.54
N SER A 24 15.96 -47.65 -23.81
CA SER A 24 16.60 -46.46 -24.35
C SER A 24 16.19 -45.23 -23.53
N LEU A 25 17.11 -44.78 -22.66
CA LEU A 25 17.07 -43.51 -21.94
C LEU A 25 17.24 -42.30 -22.87
N ALA A 26 17.18 -42.49 -24.20
CA ALA A 26 17.32 -41.43 -25.18
C ALA A 26 16.03 -40.61 -25.40
N THR A 27 14.92 -40.95 -24.72
CA THR A 27 13.65 -40.21 -24.86
C THR A 27 13.25 -39.46 -23.59
N ASP A 28 14.19 -39.13 -22.69
CA ASP A 28 13.83 -38.28 -21.57
C ASP A 28 14.81 -37.19 -21.14
N SER A 29 15.70 -36.78 -22.04
CA SER A 29 16.40 -35.50 -21.87
C SER A 29 15.45 -34.31 -21.85
N LYS A 30 14.18 -34.48 -22.27
CA LYS A 30 13.15 -33.44 -22.21
C LYS A 30 12.44 -33.38 -20.85
N ARG A 31 12.08 -34.49 -20.17
CA ARG A 31 11.58 -34.40 -18.78
C ARG A 31 12.69 -34.20 -17.75
N LEU A 32 13.90 -34.73 -17.95
CA LEU A 32 15.04 -34.43 -17.05
C LEU A 32 15.43 -32.95 -17.09
N ARG A 33 15.28 -32.27 -18.25
CA ARG A 33 15.43 -30.81 -18.33
C ARG A 33 14.23 -30.04 -17.76
N ASN A 34 13.02 -30.61 -17.78
CA ASN A 34 11.83 -29.99 -17.19
C ASN A 34 11.72 -30.19 -15.66
N MET A 35 12.36 -31.21 -15.08
CA MET A 35 12.46 -31.38 -13.61
C MET A 35 13.52 -30.47 -12.99
N ALA A 36 14.46 -29.95 -13.80
CA ALA A 36 15.53 -29.03 -13.37
C ALA A 36 15.11 -27.54 -13.40
N HIS A 37 13.87 -27.24 -13.79
CA HIS A 37 13.29 -25.90 -13.72
C HIS A 37 11.92 -25.98 -13.04
N ALA A 38 11.92 -26.24 -11.73
CA ALA A 38 10.76 -25.91 -10.92
C ALA A 38 10.55 -24.38 -11.01
N GLU A 39 9.35 -23.95 -11.40
CA GLU A 39 9.02 -22.52 -11.34
C GLU A 39 9.25 -22.04 -9.90
N PRO A 40 9.89 -20.87 -9.70
CA PRO A 40 10.17 -20.36 -8.37
C PRO A 40 8.86 -20.17 -7.61
N ALA A 41 8.82 -20.65 -6.35
CA ALA A 41 7.62 -20.62 -5.52
C ALA A 41 7.08 -19.20 -5.22
N PHE A 42 7.88 -18.16 -5.47
CA PHE A 42 7.49 -16.78 -5.30
C PHE A 42 8.21 -15.85 -6.30
N LYS A 43 7.57 -14.71 -6.58
CA LYS A 43 8.18 -13.56 -7.25
C LYS A 43 7.73 -12.31 -6.48
N LEU A 44 8.67 -11.44 -6.13
CA LEU A 44 8.36 -10.16 -5.50
C LEU A 44 8.49 -9.04 -6.54
N LYS A 45 7.44 -8.25 -6.70
CA LYS A 45 7.42 -7.08 -7.59
C LYS A 45 6.68 -5.95 -6.90
N ILE A 46 7.13 -4.74 -7.16
CA ILE A 46 6.40 -3.54 -6.77
C ILE A 46 5.23 -3.37 -7.73
N ALA A 47 4.07 -3.01 -7.18
CA ALA A 47 2.88 -2.65 -7.92
C ALA A 47 2.37 -1.30 -7.41
N ASN A 48 1.80 -0.52 -8.33
CA ASN A 48 1.13 0.73 -7.98
C ASN A 48 -0.37 0.42 -7.82
N LEU A 49 -0.88 0.61 -6.61
CA LEU A 49 -2.27 0.33 -6.26
C LEU A 49 -2.96 1.64 -5.87
N SER A 50 -4.19 1.85 -6.33
CA SER A 50 -5.05 2.90 -5.83
C SER A 50 -5.76 2.40 -4.58
N LEU A 51 -5.69 3.17 -3.49
CA LEU A 51 -6.35 2.86 -2.23
C LEU A 51 -7.05 4.11 -1.67
N PHE A 52 -8.05 3.89 -0.82
CA PHE A 52 -8.69 4.98 -0.12
C PHE A 52 -7.77 5.53 0.98
N VAL A 53 -7.83 6.84 1.20
CA VAL A 53 -7.10 7.51 2.27
C VAL A 53 -8.10 8.19 3.20
N LEU A 54 -8.07 7.82 4.47
CA LEU A 54 -8.79 8.49 5.55
C LEU A 54 -7.87 9.51 6.20
N TYR A 55 -8.17 10.80 6.02
CA TYR A 55 -7.46 11.88 6.68
C TYR A 55 -7.91 11.99 8.14
N VAL A 56 -6.98 11.74 9.06
CA VAL A 56 -7.21 11.76 10.50
C VAL A 56 -6.85 13.14 11.02
N ASN A 57 -7.87 13.92 11.34
CA ASN A 57 -7.73 15.34 11.72
C ASN A 57 -7.78 15.57 13.23
N THR A 58 -7.93 14.52 14.03
CA THR A 58 -8.11 14.60 15.48
C THR A 58 -7.54 13.35 16.15
N THR A 59 -7.04 13.50 17.38
CA THR A 59 -6.64 12.39 18.25
C THR A 59 -7.76 11.93 19.19
N ASP A 60 -8.89 12.66 19.23
CA ASP A 60 -10.08 12.25 19.96
C ASP A 60 -10.79 11.09 19.24
N MET A 61 -10.62 9.89 19.78
CA MET A 61 -11.19 8.65 19.24
C MET A 61 -12.71 8.63 19.26
N ALA A 62 -13.36 9.24 20.27
CA ALA A 62 -14.80 9.26 20.36
C ALA A 62 -15.38 10.17 19.26
N GLN A 63 -14.78 11.35 19.09
CA GLN A 63 -15.15 12.28 18.03
C GLN A 63 -14.92 11.67 16.63
N LEU A 64 -13.76 11.05 16.41
CA LEU A 64 -13.41 10.42 15.13
C LEU A 64 -14.42 9.33 14.75
N LYS A 65 -14.71 8.40 15.67
CA LYS A 65 -15.62 7.27 15.43
C LYS A 65 -17.05 7.73 15.17
N ASN A 66 -17.57 8.66 15.97
CA ASN A 66 -18.92 9.18 15.79
C ASN A 66 -19.09 9.84 14.41
N GLN A 67 -18.11 10.66 14.00
CA GLN A 67 -18.16 11.31 12.69
C GLN A 67 -17.97 10.33 11.54
N LEU A 68 -17.12 9.31 11.71
CA LEU A 68 -16.95 8.26 10.71
C LEU A 68 -18.23 7.45 10.54
N ASP A 69 -18.85 7.00 11.63
CA ASP A 69 -20.13 6.28 11.65
C ASP A 69 -21.23 7.06 10.92
N THR A 70 -21.39 8.34 11.28
CA THR A 70 -22.41 9.24 10.71
C THR A 70 -22.27 9.40 9.19
N ARG A 71 -21.03 9.34 8.67
CA ARG A 71 -20.76 9.47 7.23
C ARG A 71 -20.92 8.14 6.51
N VAL A 72 -20.42 7.05 7.08
CA VAL A 72 -20.38 5.72 6.45
C VAL A 72 -21.76 5.06 6.46
N ASN A 73 -22.56 5.22 7.51
CA ASN A 73 -23.91 4.63 7.59
C ASN A 73 -24.90 5.20 6.56
N LYS A 74 -24.61 6.39 6.00
CA LYS A 74 -25.45 7.00 4.96
C LYS A 74 -25.20 6.41 3.56
N THR A 75 -24.10 5.69 3.39
CA THR A 75 -23.70 5.08 2.12
C THR A 75 -23.93 3.57 2.20
N HIS A 76 -25.04 3.08 1.63
CA HIS A 76 -25.34 1.65 1.63
C HIS A 76 -24.20 0.87 0.94
N ASN A 77 -23.54 0.01 1.72
CA ASN A 77 -22.55 -0.99 1.29
C ASN A 77 -21.37 -0.48 0.44
N PHE A 78 -20.98 0.80 0.55
CA PHE A 78 -19.86 1.34 -0.24
C PHE A 78 -18.50 0.73 0.14
N PHE A 79 -18.31 0.42 1.42
CA PHE A 79 -17.09 -0.20 1.93
C PHE A 79 -17.33 -1.69 2.14
N SER A 80 -16.74 -2.52 1.28
CA SER A 80 -16.80 -3.98 1.34
C SER A 80 -15.39 -4.53 1.20
N ASN A 81 -14.79 -4.92 2.33
CA ASN A 81 -13.39 -5.33 2.43
C ASN A 81 -12.41 -4.31 1.83
N THR A 82 -12.69 -3.02 2.03
CA THR A 82 -11.98 -1.94 1.36
C THR A 82 -10.68 -1.61 2.10
N PRO A 83 -9.50 -1.65 1.44
CA PRO A 83 -8.25 -1.22 2.05
C PRO A 83 -8.20 0.31 2.16
N VAL A 84 -7.82 0.80 3.34
CA VAL A 84 -7.77 2.23 3.67
C VAL A 84 -6.43 2.56 4.34
N ALA A 85 -5.71 3.55 3.81
CA ALA A 85 -4.59 4.17 4.51
C ALA A 85 -5.07 5.32 5.40
N LEU A 86 -4.38 5.53 6.52
CA LEU A 86 -4.66 6.62 7.45
C LEU A 86 -3.61 7.72 7.26
N ASP A 87 -4.04 8.91 6.87
CA ASP A 87 -3.14 10.07 6.81
C ASP A 87 -3.18 10.81 8.15
N LEU A 88 -2.04 10.86 8.84
CA LEU A 88 -1.87 11.45 10.16
C LEU A 88 -1.25 12.85 10.11
N SER A 89 -1.02 13.40 8.92
CA SER A 89 -0.30 14.68 8.74
C SER A 89 -0.91 15.83 9.52
N ALA A 90 -2.24 15.86 9.64
CA ALA A 90 -2.95 16.92 10.38
C ALA A 90 -2.74 16.85 11.90
N ILE A 91 -2.39 15.69 12.45
CA ILE A 91 -2.16 15.47 13.89
C ILE A 91 -0.69 15.25 14.23
N ALA A 92 0.23 15.45 13.28
CA ALA A 92 1.66 15.17 13.46
C ALA A 92 2.31 15.99 14.59
N ASN A 93 1.77 17.17 14.92
CA ASN A 93 2.26 18.00 16.03
C ASN A 93 1.62 17.65 17.39
N SER A 94 0.69 16.71 17.42
CA SER A 94 0.07 16.25 18.67
C SER A 94 1.01 15.27 19.37
N SER A 95 1.20 15.45 20.68
CA SER A 95 1.91 14.47 21.52
C SER A 95 1.10 13.21 21.80
N ILE A 96 -0.18 13.19 21.42
CA ILE A 96 -1.07 12.06 21.63
C ILE A 96 -1.14 11.24 20.35
N SER A 97 -0.93 9.92 20.48
CA SER A 97 -1.15 8.98 19.39
C SER A 97 -2.58 8.44 19.43
N PRO A 98 -3.27 8.29 18.27
CA PRO A 98 -4.53 7.56 18.22
C PRO A 98 -4.38 6.14 18.74
N ASN A 99 -5.43 5.60 19.36
CA ASN A 99 -5.50 4.17 19.66
C ASN A 99 -5.80 3.40 18.36
N PHE A 100 -4.75 2.98 17.65
CA PHE A 100 -4.89 2.32 16.36
C PHE A 100 -5.60 0.98 16.46
N ALA A 101 -5.33 0.16 17.49
CA ALA A 101 -6.03 -1.12 17.67
C ALA A 101 -7.55 -0.94 17.77
N ASP A 102 -7.97 0.07 18.53
CA ASP A 102 -9.37 0.43 18.69
C ASP A 102 -9.99 1.02 17.41
N LEU A 103 -9.24 1.85 16.68
CA LEU A 103 -9.67 2.40 15.39
C LEU A 103 -9.84 1.29 14.33
N MET A 104 -8.89 0.38 14.21
CA MET A 104 -8.93 -0.71 13.24
C MET A 104 -10.12 -1.64 13.50
N SER A 105 -10.36 -2.00 14.76
CA SER A 105 -11.50 -2.82 15.16
C SER A 105 -12.83 -2.16 14.80
N PHE A 106 -12.93 -0.85 15.02
CA PHE A 106 -14.09 -0.06 14.63
C PHE A 106 -14.27 -0.01 13.10
N MET A 107 -13.21 0.28 12.36
CA MET A 107 -13.24 0.31 10.89
C MET A 107 -13.64 -1.03 10.27
N LEU A 108 -13.18 -2.14 10.85
CA LEU A 108 -13.53 -3.49 10.41
C LEU A 108 -15.04 -3.74 10.50
N GLY A 109 -15.70 -3.23 11.55
CA GLY A 109 -17.16 -3.28 11.69
C GLY A 109 -17.92 -2.56 10.56
N HIS A 110 -17.26 -1.63 9.88
CA HIS A 110 -17.78 -0.92 8.70
C HIS A 110 -17.25 -1.46 7.36
N GLY A 111 -16.61 -2.63 7.34
CA GLY A 111 -16.08 -3.25 6.13
C GLY A 111 -14.79 -2.61 5.59
N MET A 112 -14.15 -1.72 6.36
CA MET A 112 -12.88 -1.08 6.02
C MET A 112 -11.71 -1.77 6.71
N HIS A 113 -10.62 -1.97 5.99
CA HIS A 113 -9.40 -2.58 6.48
C HIS A 113 -8.28 -1.55 6.47
N ALA A 114 -7.88 -1.08 7.65
CA ALA A 114 -6.73 -0.18 7.73
C ALA A 114 -5.46 -0.94 7.32
N THR A 115 -4.70 -0.40 6.36
CA THR A 115 -3.51 -1.07 5.80
C THR A 115 -2.20 -0.45 6.25
N GLY A 116 -2.21 0.84 6.55
CA GLY A 116 -1.01 1.58 6.93
C GLY A 116 -1.25 3.06 7.16
N VAL A 117 -0.20 3.77 7.58
CA VAL A 117 -0.24 5.21 7.87
C VAL A 117 0.66 6.00 6.92
N ILE A 118 0.27 7.25 6.65
CA ILE A 118 1.01 8.26 5.89
C ILE A 118 1.23 9.46 6.83
N GLY A 119 2.41 10.08 6.79
CA GLY A 119 2.73 11.23 7.66
C GLY A 119 2.78 10.87 9.14
N GLY A 120 2.37 11.81 9.99
CA GLY A 120 2.39 11.68 11.46
C GLY A 120 3.77 11.89 12.08
N SER A 121 3.80 11.99 13.42
CA SER A 121 5.05 12.04 14.19
C SER A 121 5.75 10.68 14.21
N THR A 122 7.02 10.65 14.60
CA THR A 122 7.77 9.39 14.78
C THR A 122 7.05 8.45 15.74
N GLU A 123 6.58 8.97 16.88
CA GLU A 123 5.88 8.20 17.91
C GLU A 123 4.55 7.64 17.40
N GLN A 124 3.81 8.42 16.62
CA GLN A 124 2.55 7.98 16.00
C GLN A 124 2.79 6.85 15.00
N ARG A 125 3.86 6.94 14.19
CA ARG A 125 4.23 5.91 13.22
C ARG A 125 4.70 4.63 13.91
N GLU A 126 5.47 4.75 14.99
CA GLU A 126 5.87 3.59 15.80
C GLU A 126 4.66 2.90 16.42
N ALA A 127 3.74 3.66 17.02
CA ALA A 127 2.49 3.12 17.59
C ALA A 127 1.62 2.42 16.53
N ALA A 128 1.59 2.93 15.30
CA ALA A 128 0.90 2.29 14.18
C ALA A 128 1.55 0.93 13.83
N VAL A 129 2.88 0.87 13.73
CA VAL A 129 3.62 -0.38 13.47
C VAL A 129 3.39 -1.40 14.57
N GLN A 130 3.42 -0.99 15.85
CA GLN A 130 3.14 -1.88 16.98
C GLN A 130 1.71 -2.44 16.94
N SER A 131 0.80 -1.74 16.28
CA SER A 131 -0.57 -2.19 16.05
C SER A 131 -0.72 -3.07 14.80
N GLY A 132 0.35 -3.24 14.00
CA GLY A 132 0.33 -4.05 12.78
C GLY A 132 0.03 -3.28 11.49
N LEU A 133 0.06 -1.94 11.52
CA LEU A 133 -0.11 -1.10 10.34
C LEU A 133 1.22 -0.91 9.60
N GLY A 134 1.17 -0.94 8.27
CA GLY A 134 2.31 -0.59 7.43
C GLY A 134 2.63 0.91 7.46
N LEU A 135 3.83 1.27 7.00
CA LEU A 135 4.23 2.67 6.81
C LEU A 135 4.29 2.98 5.32
N PHE A 136 3.53 3.97 4.90
CA PHE A 136 3.58 4.51 3.55
C PHE A 136 4.53 5.72 3.48
N PRO A 137 5.21 5.95 2.35
CA PRO A 137 5.99 7.17 2.14
C PRO A 137 5.08 8.39 2.06
N ASP A 138 5.56 9.53 2.58
CA ASP A 138 4.79 10.77 2.69
C ASP A 138 4.47 11.43 1.33
N THR A 139 5.11 10.96 0.25
CA THR A 139 4.96 11.51 -1.11
C THR A 139 3.69 11.08 -1.84
N ILE A 140 2.89 10.15 -1.29
CA ILE A 140 1.73 9.56 -1.98
C ILE A 140 0.53 10.53 -2.05
N VAL A 141 0.47 11.53 -1.16
CA VAL A 141 -0.71 12.39 -1.00
C VAL A 141 -0.46 13.78 -1.57
N LYS A 142 -0.28 13.88 -2.88
CA LYS A 142 -0.47 15.15 -3.57
C LYS A 142 -1.55 14.99 -4.63
N PRO A 143 -2.79 15.45 -4.39
CA PRO A 143 -3.72 15.68 -5.48
C PRO A 143 -3.04 16.66 -6.43
N THR A 144 -2.80 16.25 -7.67
CA THR A 144 -2.48 17.19 -8.74
C THR A 144 -3.72 18.03 -8.97
N VAL A 145 -3.84 19.14 -8.25
CA VAL A 145 -4.74 20.22 -8.63
C VAL A 145 -4.27 20.63 -10.01
N LYS A 146 -5.04 20.28 -11.04
CA LYS A 146 -4.89 20.87 -12.36
C LYS A 146 -5.18 22.35 -12.18
N THR A 147 -4.12 23.14 -12.01
CA THR A 147 -4.20 24.60 -12.01
C THR A 147 -4.85 25.00 -13.31
N ALA A 148 -6.14 25.35 -13.25
CA ALA A 148 -6.75 26.12 -14.32
C ALA A 148 -5.96 27.44 -14.42
N PRO A 149 -5.56 27.88 -15.62
CA PRO A 149 -4.84 29.12 -15.75
C PRO A 149 -5.73 30.25 -15.24
N VAL A 150 -5.24 30.97 -14.23
CA VAL A 150 -5.82 32.21 -13.74
C VAL A 150 -5.80 33.20 -14.90
N PRO A 151 -6.93 33.81 -15.31
CA PRO A 151 -6.91 34.93 -16.23
C PRO A 151 -6.08 36.06 -15.61
N THR A 152 -5.02 36.45 -16.29
CA THR A 152 -4.18 37.62 -16.00
C THR A 152 -5.04 38.83 -15.67
N ALA A 153 -4.87 39.35 -14.45
CA ALA A 153 -5.43 40.62 -14.02
C ALA A 153 -4.94 41.75 -14.96
N ALA A 154 -5.89 42.53 -15.48
CA ALA A 154 -5.63 43.79 -16.16
C ALA A 154 -5.16 44.86 -15.15
N PRO A 155 -4.26 45.78 -15.55
CA PRO A 155 -3.56 46.68 -14.64
C PRO A 155 -4.43 47.84 -14.10
N SER A 156 -4.02 48.28 -12.92
CA SER A 156 -4.54 49.33 -12.05
C SER A 156 -4.84 50.68 -12.70
N ILE A 157 -5.86 51.36 -12.17
CA ILE A 157 -5.95 52.83 -12.16
C ILE A 157 -6.35 53.28 -10.75
N THR A 158 -5.36 53.84 -10.05
CA THR A 158 -5.51 54.64 -8.82
C THR A 158 -5.79 56.09 -9.23
N PRO A 159 -6.83 56.77 -8.72
CA PRO A 159 -6.87 58.22 -8.75
C PRO A 159 -6.29 58.76 -7.43
N ASN A 160 -5.05 59.25 -7.51
CA ASN A 160 -4.50 60.19 -6.54
C ASN A 160 -4.91 61.59 -7.01
N ILE A 161 -5.70 62.33 -6.21
CA ILE A 161 -6.07 63.71 -6.53
C ILE A 161 -5.64 64.58 -5.35
N GLU A 162 -4.44 65.16 -5.47
CA GLU A 162 -3.99 66.22 -4.57
C GLU A 162 -4.24 67.59 -5.22
N LYS A 163 -5.14 68.35 -4.59
CA LYS A 163 -5.10 69.81 -4.35
C LYS A 163 -5.09 70.78 -5.55
N THR A 164 -6.22 71.46 -5.76
CA THR A 164 -6.24 72.88 -6.18
C THR A 164 -7.39 73.62 -5.50
N ILE A 165 -6.96 74.52 -4.62
CA ILE A 165 -7.58 75.73 -4.05
C ILE A 165 -8.57 76.42 -5.01
N SER A 166 -9.78 76.78 -4.54
CA SER A 166 -10.30 78.17 -4.55
C SER A 166 -11.80 78.26 -4.20
N GLN A 167 -12.09 79.01 -3.14
CA GLN A 167 -13.18 79.99 -2.99
C GLN A 167 -14.55 79.72 -3.62
N ASN A 168 -15.59 79.54 -2.80
CA ASN A 168 -16.62 80.57 -2.55
C ASN A 168 -17.76 80.02 -1.69
N CYS A 169 -18.00 80.65 -0.54
CA CYS A 169 -19.30 80.59 0.11
C CYS A 169 -20.24 81.58 -0.58
N PRO A 170 -21.52 81.22 -0.77
CA PRO A 170 -22.59 82.17 -0.54
C PRO A 170 -23.49 81.70 0.61
N ASN A 171 -23.80 82.67 1.48
CA ASN A 171 -24.88 82.62 2.45
C ASN A 171 -26.21 83.02 1.77
N LEU A 172 -27.31 82.97 2.53
CA LEU A 172 -28.74 83.26 2.24
C LEU A 172 -29.57 82.00 1.92
N ASP A 173 -30.65 81.65 2.63
CA ASP A 173 -31.46 82.32 3.68
C ASP A 173 -31.79 81.32 4.81
#